data_AF-A0A3B8USH8-F1
#
_entry.id   AF-A0A3B8USH8-F1
#
_cell.length_a   1.000
_cell.length_b   1.000
_cell.length_c   1.000
_cell.angle_alpha   90.00
_cell.angle_beta   90.00
_cell.angle_gamma   90.00
#
_symmetry.space_group_name_H-M   'P 1'
#
loop_
_entity.id
_entity.type
_entity.pdbx_description
1 polymer ?
#
loop_
_entity_poly.entity_id
_entity_poly.type
_entity_poly.pdbx_seq_one_letter_code
_entity_poly.pdbx_strand_id
1 'polypeptide(L)'
;MDIIKKIAEELSVKTSQVDAAVKLIDEGCTIPFIARYRKEVTGALNDEQLRELDDRLKYLRNLEDRKTQVIASIEEQGKLTDELKEQILKAETMVLVEDLYRPYKQKR
;
A
#
# COMPACT_ATOMS: atom_id res chain seq x y z
N MET A 1 -0.44 -6.64 -5.20
CA MET A 1 -1.62 -5.79 -5.55
C MET A 1 -1.17 -4.60 -6.41
N ASP A 2 -1.99 -4.09 -7.33
CA ASP A 2 -1.69 -2.82 -8.02
C ASP A 2 -2.15 -1.65 -7.14
N ILE A 3 -1.20 -1.04 -6.43
CA ILE A 3 -1.46 0.06 -5.48
C ILE A 3 -1.98 1.31 -6.20
N ILE A 4 -1.40 1.65 -7.35
CA ILE A 4 -1.77 2.87 -8.09
C ILE A 4 -3.22 2.77 -8.55
N LYS A 5 -3.60 1.62 -9.11
CA LYS A 5 -4.97 1.37 -9.54
C LYS A 5 -5.95 1.42 -8.37
N LYS A 6 -5.61 0.80 -7.23
CA LYS A 6 -6.49 0.79 -6.05
C LYS A 6 -6.76 2.20 -5.51
N ILE A 7 -5.72 3.02 -5.40
CA ILE A 7 -5.86 4.42 -4.94
C ILE A 7 -6.66 5.24 -5.94
N ALA A 8 -6.43 5.05 -7.25
CA ALA A 8 -7.17 5.77 -8.28
C ALA A 8 -8.68 5.47 -8.20
N GLU A 9 -9.05 4.22 -7.97
CA GLU A 9 -10.44 3.79 -7.76
C GLU A 9 -11.02 4.38 -6.46
N GLU A 10 -10.30 4.32 -5.34
CA GLU A 10 -10.75 4.83 -4.04
C GLU A 10 -10.98 6.35 -4.05
N LEU A 11 -10.08 7.10 -4.68
CA LEU A 11 -10.15 8.57 -4.76
C LEU A 11 -10.96 9.08 -5.95
N SER A 12 -11.45 8.19 -6.82
CA SER A 12 -12.13 8.54 -8.07
C SER A 12 -11.31 9.49 -8.97
N VAL A 13 -10.02 9.23 -9.11
CA VAL A 13 -9.07 9.99 -9.95
C VAL A 13 -8.43 9.11 -11.01
N LYS A 14 -7.69 9.69 -11.96
CA LYS A 14 -7.00 8.90 -12.99
C LYS A 14 -5.75 8.24 -12.41
N THR A 15 -5.44 7.02 -12.85
CA THR A 15 -4.20 6.31 -12.49
C THR A 15 -2.94 7.11 -12.81
N SER A 16 -2.94 7.88 -13.89
CA SER A 16 -1.83 8.77 -14.25
C SER A 16 -1.60 9.90 -13.24
N GLN A 17 -2.66 10.40 -12.59
CA GLN A 17 -2.54 11.41 -11.54
C GLN A 17 -1.93 10.82 -10.27
N VAL A 18 -2.35 9.60 -9.91
CA VAL A 18 -1.80 8.86 -8.79
C VAL A 18 -0.33 8.54 -9.02
N ASP A 19 0.01 7.99 -10.18
CA ASP A 19 1.40 7.67 -10.56
C ASP A 19 2.31 8.91 -10.47
N ALA A 20 1.86 10.04 -11.00
CA ALA A 20 2.61 11.30 -10.93
C ALA A 20 2.79 11.79 -9.48
N ALA A 21 1.75 11.72 -8.65
CA ALA A 21 1.83 12.12 -7.25
C ALA A 21 2.76 11.18 -6.44
N VAL A 22 2.65 9.86 -6.65
CA VAL A 22 3.50 8.84 -6.02
C VAL A 22 4.98 9.08 -6.33
N LYS A 23 5.33 9.35 -7.60
CA LYS A 23 6.71 9.67 -8.00
C LYS A 23 7.27 10.86 -7.24
N LEU A 24 6.49 11.95 -7.12
CA LEU A 24 6.92 13.13 -6.37
C LEU A 24 7.08 12.85 -4.88
N ILE A 25 6.19 12.06 -4.28
CA ILE A 25 6.28 11.64 -2.88
C ILE A 25 7.54 10.79 -2.66
N ASP A 26 7.83 9.86 -3.56
CA ASP A 26 9.02 8.99 -3.51
C ASP A 26 10.33 9.76 -3.70
N GLU A 27 10.30 10.86 -4.46
CA GLU A 27 11.39 11.84 -4.55
C GLU A 27 11.55 12.71 -3.29
N GLY A 28 10.69 12.52 -2.28
CA GLY A 28 10.73 13.25 -1.01
C GLY A 28 10.01 14.60 -1.02
N CYS A 29 9.21 14.89 -2.05
CA CYS A 29 8.40 16.10 -2.05
C CYS A 29 7.29 16.04 -0.99
N THR A 30 7.10 17.12 -0.24
CA THR A 30 6.01 17.20 0.74
C THR A 30 4.67 17.48 0.08
N ILE A 31 3.57 17.04 0.69
CA ILE A 31 2.22 17.29 0.18
C ILE A 31 1.93 18.79 -0.04
N PRO A 32 2.24 19.71 0.89
CA PRO A 32 2.06 21.13 0.65
C PRO A 32 2.88 21.66 -0.53
N PHE A 33 4.08 21.11 -0.76
CA PHE A 33 4.92 21.47 -1.91
C PHE A 33 4.28 21.00 -3.22
N ILE A 34 3.82 19.75 -3.29
CA ILE A 34 3.17 19.18 -4.48
C ILE A 34 1.90 19.97 -4.80
N ALA A 35 1.04 20.17 -3.79
CA ALA A 35 -0.22 20.89 -3.92
C ALA A 35 -0.03 22.33 -4.40
N ARG A 36 1.09 22.99 -4.06
CA ARG A 36 1.35 24.38 -4.43
C ARG A 36 2.14 24.54 -5.74
N TYR A 37 3.10 23.67 -6.01
CA TYR A 37 4.11 23.86 -7.06
C TYR A 37 4.15 22.75 -8.13
N ARG A 38 3.34 21.70 -8.00
CA ARG A 38 3.29 20.56 -8.96
C ARG A 38 1.88 20.21 -9.42
N LYS A 39 0.93 21.17 -9.33
CA LYS A 39 -0.47 20.98 -9.76
C LYS A 39 -0.58 20.43 -11.18
N GLU A 40 0.11 21.02 -12.14
CA GLU A 40 0.03 20.57 -13.55
C GLU A 40 0.52 19.13 -13.73
N VAL A 41 1.55 18.74 -12.99
CA VAL A 41 2.15 17.39 -13.07
C VAL A 41 1.18 16.33 -12.53
N THR A 42 0.44 16.64 -11.47
CA THR A 42 -0.55 15.73 -10.87
C THR A 42 -1.94 15.84 -11.49
N GLY A 43 -2.13 16.65 -12.53
CA GLY A 43 -3.46 16.89 -13.11
C GLY A 43 -4.41 17.63 -12.17
N ALA A 44 -3.87 18.58 -11.39
CA ALA A 44 -4.57 19.45 -10.46
C ALA A 44 -5.24 18.75 -9.26
N LEU A 45 -4.62 17.68 -8.73
CA LEU A 45 -5.00 17.15 -7.41
C LEU A 45 -4.88 18.24 -6.34
N ASN A 46 -5.91 18.38 -5.52
CA ASN A 46 -5.92 19.36 -4.42
C ASN A 46 -5.19 18.83 -3.17
N ASP A 47 -5.01 19.68 -2.15
CA ASP A 47 -4.27 19.34 -0.93
C ASP A 47 -4.91 18.16 -0.16
N GLU A 48 -6.25 18.11 -0.10
CA GLU A 48 -7.00 17.04 0.56
C GLU A 48 -6.81 15.70 -0.16
N GLN A 49 -6.98 15.67 -1.48
CA GLN A 49 -6.75 14.49 -2.31
C GLN A 49 -5.32 13.98 -2.22
N LEU A 50 -4.33 14.88 -2.16
CA LEU A 50 -2.92 14.49 -2.03
C LEU A 50 -2.61 13.92 -0.64
N ARG A 51 -3.23 14.43 0.43
CA ARG A 51 -3.09 13.85 1.77
C ARG A 51 -3.72 12.46 1.85
N GLU A 52 -4.94 12.32 1.34
CA GLU A 52 -5.63 11.03 1.32
C GLU A 52 -4.86 9.99 0.49
N LEU A 53 -4.32 10.41 -0.65
CA LEU A 53 -3.42 9.60 -1.48
C LEU A 53 -2.19 9.14 -0.70
N ASP A 54 -1.50 10.06 0.00
CA ASP A 54 -0.27 9.76 0.74
C ASP A 54 -0.52 8.79 1.90
N ASP A 55 -1.58 9.02 2.68
CA ASP A 55 -1.98 8.13 3.76
C ASP A 55 -2.35 6.75 3.23
N ARG A 56 -3.05 6.70 2.11
CA ARG A 56 -3.45 5.43 1.49
C ARG A 56 -2.27 4.68 0.88
N LEU A 57 -1.37 5.39 0.21
CA LEU A 57 -0.12 4.85 -0.32
C LEU A 57 0.70 4.20 0.80
N LYS A 58 0.88 4.89 1.92
CA LYS A 58 1.60 4.36 3.09
C LYS A 58 0.94 3.10 3.63
N TYR A 59 -0.39 3.12 3.81
CA TYR A 59 -1.11 1.94 4.28
C TYR A 59 -0.92 0.74 3.35
N LEU A 60 -1.11 0.92 2.04
CA LEU A 60 -1.06 -0.16 1.07
C LEU A 60 0.36 -0.73 0.91
N ARG A 61 1.39 0.12 0.95
CA ARG A 61 2.79 -0.32 1.01
C ARG A 61 3.09 -1.12 2.27
N ASN A 62 2.69 -0.61 3.43
CA ASN A 62 2.84 -1.33 4.70
C ASN A 62 2.12 -2.69 4.70
N LEU A 63 0.95 -2.77 4.05
CA LEU A 63 0.20 -4.02 3.89
C LEU A 63 0.99 -5.03 3.05
N GLU A 64 1.50 -4.64 1.88
CA GLU A 64 2.28 -5.54 1.01
C GLU A 64 3.61 -5.96 1.67
N ASP A 65 4.29 -5.03 2.36
CA ASP A 65 5.48 -5.35 3.14
C ASP A 65 5.16 -6.35 4.25
N ARG A 66 4.03 -6.16 4.94
CA ARG A 66 3.62 -7.06 6.00
C ARG A 66 3.28 -8.46 5.48
N LYS A 67 2.59 -8.56 4.35
CA LYS A 67 2.33 -9.85 3.68
C LYS A 67 3.65 -10.58 3.40
N THR A 68 4.63 -9.86 2.85
CA THR A 68 5.96 -10.42 2.55
C THR A 68 6.65 -10.95 3.81
N GLN A 69 6.66 -10.16 4.89
CA GLN A 69 7.24 -10.57 6.17
C GLN A 69 6.55 -11.79 6.78
N VAL A 70 5.22 -11.83 6.73
CA VAL A 70 4.43 -12.97 7.25
C VAL A 70 4.71 -14.23 6.45
N ILE A 71 4.70 -14.14 5.11
CA ILE A 71 5.03 -15.26 4.23
C ILE A 71 6.42 -15.81 4.55
N ALA A 72 7.43 -14.94 4.61
CA ALA A 72 8.80 -15.33 4.95
C ALA A 72 8.88 -16.01 6.33
N SER A 73 8.23 -15.44 7.35
CA SER A 73 8.24 -16.01 8.70
C SER A 73 7.57 -17.38 8.80
N ILE A 74 6.51 -17.64 8.01
CA ILE A 74 5.84 -18.94 7.97
C ILE A 74 6.67 -19.95 7.15
N GLU A 75 7.31 -19.49 6.08
CA GLU A 75 8.22 -20.28 5.25
C GLU A 75 9.46 -20.75 6.03
N GLU A 76 10.06 -19.87 6.83
CA GLU A 76 11.16 -20.20 7.75
C GLU A 76 10.80 -21.28 8.77
N GLN A 77 9.51 -21.40 9.13
CA GLN A 77 9.00 -22.48 9.99
C GLN A 77 8.71 -23.78 9.23
N GLY A 78 8.85 -23.80 7.90
CA GLY A 78 8.49 -24.93 7.05
C GLY A 78 6.99 -25.22 7.00
N LYS A 79 6.14 -24.22 7.31
CA LYS A 79 4.68 -24.37 7.43
C LYS A 79 3.89 -23.67 6.32
N LEU A 80 4.56 -23.02 5.38
CA LEU A 80 3.91 -22.28 4.32
C LEU A 80 3.39 -23.27 3.26
N THR A 81 2.06 -23.36 3.13
CA THR A 81 1.44 -24.05 2.00
C THR A 81 1.13 -23.06 0.88
N ASP A 82 0.97 -23.55 -0.35
CA ASP A 82 0.61 -22.72 -1.49
C ASP A 82 -0.75 -22.03 -1.30
N GLU A 83 -1.73 -22.72 -0.71
CA GLU A 83 -3.04 -22.15 -0.40
C GLU A 83 -2.95 -21.03 0.63
N LEU A 84 -2.13 -21.21 1.68
CA LEU A 84 -1.93 -20.18 2.70
C LEU A 84 -1.21 -18.97 2.14
N LYS A 85 -0.18 -19.19 1.31
CA LYS A 85 0.53 -18.13 0.59
C LYS A 85 -0.44 -17.32 -0.26
N GLU A 86 -1.32 -18.00 -1.01
CA GLU A 86 -2.33 -17.35 -1.83
C GLU A 86 -3.34 -16.55 -0.99
N GLN A 87 -3.80 -17.09 0.15
CA GLN A 87 -4.68 -16.37 1.07
C GLN A 87 -4.03 -15.09 1.61
N ILE A 88 -2.75 -15.15 1.99
CA ILE A 88 -2.02 -13.97 2.49
C ILE A 88 -1.83 -12.94 1.38
N LEU A 89 -1.47 -13.36 0.16
CA LEU A 89 -1.31 -12.46 -0.99
C LEU A 89 -2.62 -11.75 -1.35
N LYS A 90 -3.75 -12.47 -1.28
CA LYS A 90 -5.09 -11.94 -1.55
C LYS A 90 -5.68 -11.11 -0.40
N ALA A 91 -5.08 -11.13 0.79
CA ALA A 91 -5.63 -10.40 1.93
C ALA A 91 -5.69 -8.89 1.66
N GLU A 92 -6.87 -8.27 1.78
CA GLU A 92 -7.06 -6.84 1.46
C GLU A 92 -6.84 -5.90 2.65
N THR A 93 -6.68 -6.45 3.86
CA THR A 93 -6.55 -5.66 5.08
C THR A 93 -5.44 -6.17 5.97
N MET A 94 -4.85 -5.26 6.74
CA MET A 94 -3.85 -5.59 7.77
C MET A 94 -4.39 -6.60 8.78
N VAL A 95 -5.66 -6.46 9.17
CA VAL A 95 -6.33 -7.36 10.12
C VAL A 95 -6.35 -8.79 9.59
N LEU A 96 -6.76 -8.97 8.33
CA LEU A 96 -6.82 -10.29 7.72
C LEU A 96 -5.43 -10.95 7.61
N VAL A 97 -4.40 -10.18 7.27
CA VAL A 97 -3.01 -10.67 7.29
C VAL A 97 -2.59 -11.14 8.69
N GLU A 98 -2.91 -10.35 9.72
CA GLU A 98 -2.58 -10.70 11.10
C GLU A 98 -3.35 -11.90 11.62
N ASP A 99 -4.60 -12.08 11.21
CA ASP A 99 -5.42 -13.23 11.58
C ASP A 99 -4.92 -14.52 10.93
N LEU A 100 -4.53 -14.47 9.65
CA LEU A 100 -3.87 -15.58 8.96
C LEU A 100 -2.52 -15.92 9.60
N TYR A 101 -1.78 -14.91 10.06
CA TYR A 101 -0.48 -15.11 10.71
C TYR A 101 -0.58 -15.61 12.15
N ARG A 102 -1.69 -15.35 12.84
CA ARG A 102 -1.87 -15.62 14.28
C ARG A 102 -1.42 -17.02 14.74
N PRO A 103 -1.73 -18.13 14.03
CA PRO A 103 -1.31 -19.48 14.45
C PRO A 103 0.21 -19.72 14.40
N TYR A 104 0.94 -18.90 13.64
CA TYR A 104 2.37 -19.06 13.37
C TYR A 104 3.23 -18.07 14.15
N LYS A 105 2.63 -17.11 14.86
CA LYS A 105 3.38 -16.21 15.74
C LYS A 105 4.05 -17.02 16.84
N GLN A 106 5.38 -16.93 16.90
CA GLN A 106 6.16 -17.49 17.99
C GLN A 106 5.68 -16.85 19.31
N LYS A 107 5.26 -17.69 20.26
CA LYS A 107 5.02 -17.23 21.62
C LYS A 107 6.38 -16.95 22.25
N ARG A 108 6.53 -15.76 22.83
CA ARG A 108 7.65 -15.45 23.72
C ARG A 108 7.50 -16.22 25.02
#